data_AF-A0A1T1APC2-F1
#
_entry.id   AF-A0A1T1APC2-F1
#
_cell.length_a   1.000
_cell.length_b   1.000
_cell.length_c   1.000
_cell.angle_alpha   90.00
_cell.angle_beta   90.00
_cell.angle_gamma   90.00
#
_symmetry.space_group_name_H-M   'P 1'
#
loop_
_entity.id
_entity.type
_entity.pdbx_description
1 polymer ?
#
loop_
_entity_poly.entity_id
_entity_poly.type
_entity_poly.pdbx_seq_one_letter_code
_entity_poly.pdbx_strand_id
1 'polypeptide(L)' 'MMAAPMAVAAPQAAANAPGQLLACRVVIKMEDGSRGEHNGLYYHRMDALNRALDLFPDAKVIVSLSGGKAHRSAS' A
#
# COMPACT_ATOMS: atom_id res chain seq x y z
N MET A 1 -5.14 -41.10 -13.24
CA MET A 1 -5.57 -40.03 -12.31
C MET A 1 -4.41 -39.06 -12.19
N MET A 2 -4.50 -37.86 -12.79
CA MET A 2 -3.45 -36.84 -12.71
C MET A 2 -4.07 -35.58 -12.10
N ALA A 3 -3.56 -35.16 -10.94
CA ALA A 3 -3.99 -33.94 -10.25
C ALA A 3 -3.42 -32.71 -10.97
N ALA A 4 -4.30 -31.80 -11.37
CA ALA A 4 -3.92 -30.50 -11.92
C ALA A 4 -3.36 -29.61 -10.80
N PRO A 5 -2.25 -28.88 -11.00
CA PRO A 5 -1.77 -27.93 -10.01
C PRO A 5 -2.73 -26.73 -9.96
N MET A 6 -3.33 -26.50 -8.80
CA MET A 6 -4.06 -25.27 -8.50
C MET A 6 -3.07 -24.11 -8.53
N ALA A 7 -3.15 -23.29 -9.58
CA ALA A 7 -2.43 -22.03 -9.65
C ALA A 7 -3.01 -21.07 -8.60
N VAL A 8 -2.24 -20.83 -7.53
CA VAL A 8 -2.52 -19.74 -6.58
C VAL A 8 -2.39 -18.43 -7.37
N ALA A 9 -3.52 -17.75 -7.57
CA ALA A 9 -3.52 -16.41 -8.10
C ALA A 9 -2.93 -15.50 -7.01
N ALA A 10 -1.63 -15.21 -7.12
CA ALA A 10 -1.01 -14.15 -6.33
C ALA A 10 -1.77 -12.85 -6.60
N PRO A 11 -2.13 -12.06 -5.57
CA PRO A 11 -2.82 -10.79 -5.78
C PRO A 11 -1.94 -9.93 -6.69
N GLN A 12 -2.43 -9.66 -7.91
CA GLN A 12 -1.79 -8.76 -8.85
C GLN A 12 -1.80 -7.38 -8.22
N ALA A 13 -0.75 -7.05 -7.48
CA ALA A 13 -0.42 -5.68 -7.16
C ALA A 13 -0.21 -4.98 -8.52
N ALA A 14 -1.19 -4.21 -8.96
CA ALA A 14 -1.12 -3.44 -10.19
C ALA A 14 0.17 -2.60 -10.17
N ALA A 15 1.18 -3.05 -10.91
CA ALA A 15 2.43 -2.34 -11.05
C ALA A 15 2.15 -1.06 -11.84
N ASN A 16 2.53 0.09 -11.28
CA ASN A 16 2.37 1.36 -11.99
C ASN A 16 3.29 1.42 -13.20
N ALA A 17 2.94 2.26 -14.17
CA ALA A 17 3.83 2.59 -15.28
C ALA A 17 5.21 3.05 -14.74
N PRO A 18 6.32 2.61 -15.37
CA PRO A 18 7.66 2.98 -14.93
C PRO A 18 7.81 4.50 -14.85
N GLY A 19 8.25 5.01 -13.70
CA GLY A 19 8.44 6.44 -13.44
C GLY A 19 7.24 7.19 -12.84
N GLN A 20 6.09 6.55 -12.65
CA GLN A 20 4.92 7.19 -12.06
C GLN A 20 4.90 7.01 -10.53
N LEU A 21 4.95 8.13 -9.80
CA LEU A 21 4.73 8.14 -8.35
C LEU A 21 3.22 8.14 -8.06
N LEU A 22 2.84 7.39 -7.03
CA LEU A 22 1.51 7.42 -6.44
C LEU A 22 1.54 8.24 -5.17
N ALA A 23 0.55 9.12 -5.02
CA ALA A 23 0.21 9.67 -3.72
C ALA A 23 -0.47 8.57 -2.93
N CYS A 24 0.22 8.05 -1.93
CA CYS A 24 -0.28 7.01 -1.05
C CYS A 24 -0.62 7.59 0.32
N ARG A 25 -1.83 7.26 0.79
CA ARG A 25 -2.27 7.51 2.16
C ARG A 25 -2.58 6.18 2.82
N VAL A 26 -1.91 5.91 3.94
CA VAL A 26 -2.12 4.74 4.80
C VAL A 26 -2.72 5.22 6.10
N VAL A 27 -3.93 4.75 6.42
CA VAL A 27 -4.57 5.01 7.71
C VAL A 27 -4.52 3.74 8.54
N ILE A 28 -3.98 3.83 9.74
CA ILE A 28 -3.73 2.72 10.64
C ILE A 28 -4.51 2.93 11.93
N LYS A 29 -5.05 1.84 12.48
CA LYS A 29 -5.61 1.82 13.84
C LYS A 29 -4.68 1.02 14.75
N MET A 30 -4.26 1.65 15.84
CA MET A 30 -3.42 1.06 16.87
C MET A 30 -4.26 0.28 17.89
N GLU A 31 -3.61 -0.53 18.72
CA GLU A 31 -4.27 -1.41 19.69
C GLU A 31 -5.03 -0.66 20.79
N ASP A 32 -4.49 0.47 21.23
CA ASP A 32 -5.10 1.39 22.20
C ASP A 32 -6.34 2.12 21.65
N GLY A 33 -6.68 1.89 20.37
CA GLY A 33 -7.79 2.53 19.67
C GLY A 33 -7.41 3.86 19.00
N SER A 34 -6.19 4.35 19.20
CA SER A 34 -5.66 5.55 18.56
C SER A 34 -5.46 5.32 17.05
N ARG A 35 -5.40 6.43 16.30
CA ARG A 35 -5.28 6.41 14.84
C ARG A 35 -3.97 7.03 14.40
N GLY A 36 -3.23 6.29 13.58
CA GLY A 36 -2.04 6.76 12.88
C GLY A 36 -2.36 7.03 11.41
N GLU A 37 -1.69 8.01 10.82
CA GLU A 37 -1.76 8.27 9.39
C GLU A 37 -0.36 8.47 8.83
N HIS A 38 -0.12 7.85 7.69
CA HIS A 38 1.08 8.06 6.89
C HIS A 38 0.69 8.51 5.48
N ASN A 39 1.33 9.58 4.99
CA ASN A 39 1.13 10.10 3.65
C ASN A 39 2.49 10.30 2.97
N GLY A 40 2.62 9.84 1.72
CA GLY A 40 3.82 10.09 0.93
C GLY A 40 3.69 9.66 -0.52
N LEU A 41 4.73 9.97 -1.29
CA LEU A 41 4.84 9.61 -2.70
C LEU A 41 5.68 8.35 -2.85
N TYR A 42 5.10 7.32 -3.47
CA TYR A 42 5.74 6.01 -3.62
C TYR A 42 5.56 5.45 -5.02
N TYR A 43 6.52 4.66 -5.49
CA TYR A 43 6.38 3.92 -6.74
C TYR A 43 5.38 2.78 -6.60
N HIS A 44 5.36 2.12 -5.42
CA HIS A 44 4.40 1.06 -5.12
C HIS A 44 3.64 1.36 -3.84
N ARG A 45 2.35 0.99 -3.82
CA ARG A 45 1.52 1.11 -2.62
C ARG A 45 2.07 0.25 -1.46
N MET A 46 2.81 -0.82 -1.78
CA MET A 46 3.44 -1.69 -0.78
C MET A 46 4.60 -1.00 -0.06
N ASP A 47 5.33 -0.11 -0.73
CA ASP A 47 6.40 0.68 -0.10
C ASP A 47 5.80 1.65 0.94
N ALA A 48 4.67 2.28 0.58
CA ALA A 48 3.93 3.15 1.48
C ALA A 48 3.45 2.38 2.72
N LEU A 49 2.97 1.14 2.52
CA LEU A 49 2.52 0.28 3.60
C LEU A 49 3.68 -0.14 4.51
N ASN A 50 4.77 -0.66 3.94
CA ASN A 50 5.95 -1.07 4.71
C ASN A 50 6.48 0.10 5.53
N ARG A 51 6.56 1.29 4.93
CA ARG A 51 7.00 2.47 5.65
C ARG A 51 6.06 2.87 6.78
N ALA A 52 4.76 2.70 6.60
CA ALA A 52 3.79 2.95 7.65
C ALA A 52 3.91 1.92 8.79
N LEU A 53 4.19 0.65 8.48
CA LEU A 53 4.44 -0.37 9.51
C LEU A 53 5.72 -0.09 10.31
N ASP A 54 6.79 0.41 9.68
CA ASP A 54 8.00 0.85 10.39
C ASP A 54 7.73 2.04 11.34
N LEU A 55 6.86 2.96 10.94
CA LEU A 55 6.52 4.16 11.71
C LEU A 55 5.54 3.87 12.85
N PHE A 56 4.69 2.87 12.68
CA PHE A 56 3.67 2.47 13.63
C PHE A 56 3.85 0.97 13.97
N PRO A 57 4.86 0.60 14.78
CA PRO A 57 5.12 -0.81 15.10
C PRO A 57 3.96 -1.48 15.87
N ASP A 58 3.14 -0.69 16.58
CA ASP A 58 1.92 -1.15 17.27
C ASP A 58 0.67 -1.17 16.37
N ALA A 59 0.85 -1.07 15.05
CA ALA A 59 -0.21 -1.14 14.05
C ALA A 59 -0.87 -2.54 14.04
N LYS A 60 -2.13 -2.64 14.45
CA LYS A 60 -2.91 -3.89 14.34
C LYS A 60 -3.73 -3.99 13.05
N VAL A 61 -4.22 -2.87 12.52
CA VAL A 61 -5.14 -2.87 11.37
C VAL A 61 -4.85 -1.71 10.42
N ILE A 62 -4.71 -2.01 9.13
CA ILE A 62 -4.67 -1.01 8.06
C ILE A 62 -6.09 -0.78 7.57
N VAL A 63 -6.60 0.42 7.79
CA VAL A 63 -8.01 0.77 7.52
C VAL A 63 -8.21 1.23 6.08
N SER A 64 -7.20 1.88 5.49
CA SER A 64 -7.28 2.34 4.10
C SER A 64 -5.89 2.49 3.49
N LEU A 65 -5.76 2.01 2.26
CA LEU A 65 -4.60 2.22 1.39
C LEU A 65 -5.12 2.85 0.09
N SER A 66 -5.08 4.18 0.03
CA SER A 66 -5.49 4.92 -1.16
C SER A 66 -4.24 5.29 -1.96
N GLY A 67 -4.16 4.88 -3.22
CA GLY A 67 -3.10 5.27 -4.14
C GLY A 67 -3.67 6.02 -5.34
N GLY A 68 -3.52 7.33 -5.37
CA GLY A 68 -3.92 8.19 -6.49
C GLY A 68 -2.73 8.47 -7.42
N LYS A 69 -2.98 8.56 -8.73
CA LYS A 69 -1.97 9.01 -9.69
C LYS A 69 -1.56 10.44 -9.34
N ALA A 70 -0.31 10.65 -8.92
CA ALA A 70 0.20 11.99 -8.72
C ALA A 70 0.37 12.63 -10.10
N HIS A 71 -0.57 13.47 -10.51
CA HIS A 71 -0.38 14.33 -11.67
C HIS A 71 0.73 15.32 -11.30
N ARG A 72 1.92 15.17 -11.91
CA ARG A 72 2.78 16.35 -12.07
C ARG A 72 2.02 17.27 -13.00
N SER A 73 1.46 18.34 -12.45
CA SER A 73 1.15 19.51 -13.25
C SER A 73 2.50 20.06 -13.70
N ALA A 74 2.87 19.78 -14.94
CA ALA A 74 3.95 20.51 -15.59
C ALA A 74 3.49 21.97 -15.65
N SER A 75 4.27 22.86 -15.01
CA SER A 75 4.16 24.30 -15.16
C SER A 75 4.42 24.74 -16.59
#